data_AF-A0A1F8M2Q4-F1
#
_entry.id   AF-A0A1F8M2Q4-F1
#
_cell.length_a   1.000
_cell.length_b   1.000
_cell.length_c   1.000
_cell.angle_alpha   90.00
_cell.angle_beta   90.00
_cell.angle_gamma   90.00
#
_symmetry.space_group_name_H-M   'P 1'
#
loop_
_entity.id
_entity.type
_entity.pdbx_description
1 polymer ?
#
loop_
_entity_poly.entity_id
_entity_poly.type
_entity_poly.pdbx_seq_one_letter_code
_entity_poly.pdbx_strand_id
1 'polypeptide(L)'
;MSDKPTIPKDKPEDDSSLEYARICPECHTGVFRLEYLTYFTWLNDELITVPNFPSWVCDVCGKREYDTHAVSWLNMLLSPTTGQKHRIRRRNQPGSMDRPQPHP
;
A
#
# COMPACT_ATOMS: atom_id res chain seq x y z
N MET A 1 37.90 -47.46 -7.18
CA MET A 1 36.78 -47.68 -8.13
C MET A 1 35.69 -48.46 -7.44
N SER A 2 34.69 -47.76 -6.90
CA SER A 2 33.31 -48.20 -6.74
C SER A 2 32.56 -47.00 -6.17
N ASP A 3 32.38 -46.00 -7.02
CA ASP A 3 31.43 -44.93 -6.82
C ASP A 3 30.02 -45.51 -6.80
N LYS A 4 29.27 -45.26 -5.74
CA LYS A 4 27.81 -45.34 -5.74
C LYS A 4 27.25 -44.56 -4.54
N PRO A 5 26.05 -44.00 -4.66
CA PRO A 5 25.89 -42.65 -5.15
C PRO A 5 25.30 -41.72 -4.08
N THR A 6 25.70 -40.45 -4.12
CA THR A 6 25.06 -39.36 -3.39
C THR A 6 23.59 -39.30 -3.78
N ILE A 7 22.69 -39.58 -2.85
CA ILE A 7 21.27 -39.23 -2.97
C ILE A 7 21.18 -37.74 -2.64
N PRO A 8 20.84 -36.86 -3.60
CA PRO A 8 20.40 -35.52 -3.27
C PRO A 8 19.01 -35.70 -2.64
N LYS A 9 18.89 -35.47 -1.33
CA LYS A 9 17.56 -35.34 -0.75
C LYS A 9 17.03 -33.97 -1.14
N ASP A 10 16.05 -34.03 -2.03
CA ASP A 10 15.23 -32.92 -2.48
C ASP A 10 14.83 -32.01 -1.31
N LYS A 11 15.11 -30.74 -1.52
CA LYS A 11 14.56 -29.61 -0.78
C LYS A 11 13.03 -29.68 -0.94
N PRO A 12 12.22 -29.80 0.14
CA PRO A 12 10.81 -29.49 0.02
C PRO A 12 10.71 -27.99 -0.24
N GLU A 13 10.45 -27.65 -1.50
CA GLU A 13 9.97 -26.34 -1.91
C GLU A 13 8.48 -26.25 -1.55
N ASP A 14 8.11 -25.11 -0.98
CA ASP A 14 6.73 -24.60 -0.89
C ASP A 14 5.79 -25.14 0.22
N ASP A 15 6.05 -24.73 1.48
CA ASP A 15 4.98 -24.50 2.49
C ASP A 15 5.45 -23.55 3.61
N SER A 16 6.14 -22.46 3.28
CA SER A 16 6.70 -21.53 4.28
C SER A 16 5.77 -20.36 4.62
N SER A 17 4.51 -20.40 4.17
CA SER A 17 3.55 -19.30 4.36
C SER A 17 2.70 -19.44 5.63
N LEU A 18 2.64 -20.63 6.23
CA LEU A 18 1.88 -20.88 7.46
C LEU A 18 2.70 -20.69 8.75
N GLU A 19 4.03 -20.54 8.64
CA GLU A 19 4.93 -20.69 9.79
C GLU A 19 5.00 -19.46 10.72
N TYR A 20 4.35 -18.35 10.36
CA TYR A 20 4.28 -17.15 11.20
C TYR A 20 2.84 -16.71 11.47
N ALA A 21 1.98 -17.65 11.86
CA ALA A 21 0.64 -17.32 12.33
C ALA A 21 0.72 -16.43 13.59
N ARG A 22 0.37 -15.15 13.44
CA ARG A 22 0.38 -14.17 14.53
C ARG A 22 -0.77 -14.45 15.50
N ILE A 23 -0.43 -14.77 16.75
CA ILE A 23 -1.41 -14.94 17.83
C ILE A 23 -2.16 -13.62 18.08
N CYS A 24 -3.47 -13.70 18.25
CA CYS A 24 -4.29 -12.53 18.53
C CYS A 24 -4.00 -11.98 19.94
N PRO A 25 -3.59 -10.71 20.08
CA PRO A 25 -3.25 -10.11 21.39
C PRO A 25 -4.49 -9.75 22.23
N GLU A 26 -5.70 -9.87 21.67
CA GLU A 26 -6.94 -9.60 22.42
C GLU A 26 -7.40 -10.84 23.18
N CYS A 27 -7.49 -12.00 22.52
CA CYS A 27 -7.97 -13.23 23.16
C CYS A 27 -6.86 -14.22 23.55
N HIS A 28 -5.62 -14.05 23.06
CA HIS A 28 -4.49 -14.96 23.28
C HIS A 28 -4.78 -16.44 22.93
N THR A 29 -5.85 -16.70 22.19
CA THR A 29 -6.38 -18.03 21.90
C THR A 29 -6.40 -18.27 20.40
N GLY A 30 -6.97 -17.33 19.64
CA GLY A 30 -7.02 -17.41 18.18
C GLY A 30 -5.78 -16.87 17.51
N VAL A 31 -5.67 -17.14 16.20
CA VAL A 31 -4.65 -16.60 15.31
C VAL A 31 -5.30 -15.67 14.29
N PHE A 32 -4.54 -14.68 13.82
CA PHE A 32 -5.00 -13.84 12.72
C PHE A 32 -4.92 -14.59 11.39
N ARG A 33 -6.01 -14.55 10.63
CA ARG A 33 -6.12 -15.05 9.25
C ARG A 33 -6.36 -13.90 8.30
N LEU A 34 -5.78 -13.97 7.10
CA LEU A 34 -6.00 -12.97 6.07
C LEU A 34 -7.39 -13.17 5.47
N GLU A 35 -8.21 -12.13 5.54
CA GLU A 35 -9.55 -12.04 4.99
C GLU A 35 -9.69 -10.79 4.14
N TYR A 36 -10.66 -10.78 3.22
CA TYR A 36 -10.95 -9.64 2.36
C TYR A 36 -12.35 -9.12 2.69
N LEU A 37 -12.41 -7.97 3.36
CA LEU A 37 -13.65 -7.39 3.88
C LEU A 37 -13.93 -6.01 3.27
N THR A 38 -15.09 -5.43 3.56
CA THR A 38 -15.34 -4.03 3.19
C THR A 38 -14.72 -3.10 4.22
N TYR A 39 -13.82 -2.22 3.78
CA TYR A 39 -13.25 -1.15 4.60
C TYR A 39 -14.12 0.10 4.48
N PHE A 40 -14.41 0.73 5.62
CA PHE A 40 -15.21 1.94 5.72
C PHE A 40 -14.34 3.06 6.24
N THR A 41 -14.34 4.20 5.56
CA THR A 41 -13.63 5.40 6.01
C THR A 41 -14.43 6.64 5.66
N TRP A 42 -14.22 7.71 6.42
CA TRP A 42 -14.81 9.02 6.13
C TRP A 42 -13.80 9.90 5.42
N LEU A 43 -14.26 10.67 4.44
CA LEU A 43 -13.50 11.72 3.77
C LEU A 43 -14.43 12.91 3.54
N ASN A 44 -14.15 14.07 4.16
CA ASN A 44 -14.95 15.29 4.02
C ASN A 44 -16.45 15.06 4.21
N ASP A 45 -16.83 14.39 5.30
CA ASP A 45 -18.23 14.03 5.64
C ASP A 45 -18.93 13.08 4.65
N GLU A 46 -18.20 12.53 3.68
CA GLU A 46 -18.67 11.45 2.81
C GLU A 46 -18.13 10.10 3.29
N LEU A 47 -19.02 9.11 3.40
CA LEU A 47 -18.65 7.74 3.73
C LEU A 47 -18.15 7.03 2.46
N ILE A 48 -16.90 6.59 2.49
CA ILE A 48 -16.27 5.79 1.44
C ILE A 48 -16.27 4.32 1.87
N THR A 49 -16.67 3.45 0.94
CA THR A 49 -16.65 1.99 1.11
C THR A 49 -15.68 1.38 0.09
N VAL A 50 -14.73 0.58 0.55
CA VAL A 50 -13.77 -0.12 -0.30
C VAL A 50 -13.96 -1.63 -0.14
N PRO A 51 -14.53 -2.33 -1.14
CA PRO A 51 -14.69 -3.77 -1.08
C PRO A 51 -13.35 -4.50 -1.24
N ASN A 52 -13.30 -5.77 -0.85
CA ASN A 52 -12.14 -6.65 -0.98
C ASN A 52 -10.85 -6.05 -0.38
N PHE A 53 -10.96 -5.45 0.80
CA PHE A 53 -9.84 -4.82 1.50
C PHE A 53 -9.13 -5.82 2.43
N PRO A 54 -7.80 -5.97 2.30
CA PRO A 54 -7.05 -6.96 3.07
C PRO A 54 -7.07 -6.65 4.56
N SER A 55 -7.49 -7.63 5.35
CA SER A 55 -7.72 -7.52 6.79
C SER A 55 -7.29 -8.79 7.50
N TRP A 56 -6.53 -8.66 8.58
CA TRP A 56 -6.23 -9.75 9.50
C TRP A 56 -7.38 -9.90 10.50
N VAL A 57 -8.08 -11.03 10.45
CA VAL A 57 -9.22 -11.32 11.34
C VAL A 57 -8.87 -12.48 12.26
N CYS A 58 -9.09 -12.31 13.56
CA CYS A 58 -8.93 -13.42 14.51
C CYS A 58 -10.05 -14.44 14.32
N ASP A 59 -9.67 -15.70 14.13
CA ASP A 59 -10.58 -16.83 13.94
C ASP A 59 -11.41 -17.19 15.19
N VAL A 60 -11.05 -16.67 16.37
CA VAL A 60 -11.75 -16.92 17.63
C VAL A 60 -12.59 -15.73 18.09
N CYS A 61 -11.98 -14.56 18.34
CA CYS A 61 -12.70 -13.40 18.88
C CYS A 61 -13.21 -12.42 17.82
N GLY A 62 -12.77 -12.58 16.56
CA GLY A 62 -13.15 -11.69 15.48
C GLY A 62 -12.47 -10.32 15.50
N LYS A 63 -11.39 -10.11 16.28
CA LYS A 63 -10.55 -8.90 16.17
C LYS A 63 -10.17 -8.65 14.73
N ARG A 64 -10.19 -7.40 14.27
CA ARG A 64 -9.74 -7.03 12.93
C ARG A 64 -8.57 -6.04 12.99
N GLU A 65 -7.57 -6.27 12.16
CA GLU A 65 -6.48 -5.34 11.88
C GLU A 65 -6.36 -5.18 10.36
N TYR A 66 -6.52 -3.96 9.85
CA TYR A 66 -6.40 -3.69 8.42
C TYR A 66 -4.93 -3.66 7.99
N ASP A 67 -4.65 -4.08 6.75
CA ASP A 67 -3.30 -3.99 6.21
C ASP A 67 -2.84 -2.53 6.11
N THR A 68 -1.75 -2.19 6.80
CA THR A 68 -1.26 -0.82 6.92
C THR A 68 -0.73 -0.28 5.59
N HIS A 69 -0.18 -1.12 4.72
CA HIS A 69 0.25 -0.73 3.38
C HIS A 69 -0.95 -0.42 2.49
N ALA A 70 -2.01 -1.24 2.55
CA ALA A 70 -3.24 -0.99 1.82
C ALA A 70 -3.92 0.32 2.27
N VAL A 71 -3.94 0.60 3.59
CA VAL A 71 -4.48 1.86 4.13
C VAL A 71 -3.66 3.06 3.64
N SER A 72 -2.33 2.96 3.67
CA SER A 72 -1.44 4.02 3.19
C SER A 72 -1.67 4.32 1.69
N TRP A 73 -1.79 3.26 0.88
CA TRP A 73 -2.07 3.40 -0.55
C TRP A 73 -3.44 4.02 -0.82
N LEU A 74 -4.47 3.61 -0.08
CA LEU A 74 -5.80 4.21 -0.15
C LEU A 74 -5.75 5.71 0.19
N ASN A 75 -5.09 6.09 1.28
CA ASN A 75 -4.94 7.49 1.66
C ASN A 75 -4.21 8.32 0.59
N MET A 76 -3.20 7.74 -0.06
CA MET A 76 -2.53 8.38 -1.18
C MET A 76 -3.48 8.59 -2.36
N LEU A 77 -4.28 7.59 -2.74
CA LEU A 77 -5.26 7.71 -3.82
C LEU A 77 -6.34 8.76 -3.54
N LEU A 78 -6.84 8.79 -2.31
CA LEU A 78 -7.85 9.75 -1.86
C LEU A 78 -7.28 11.18 -1.68
N SER A 79 -5.96 11.35 -1.73
CA SER A 79 -5.36 12.68 -1.56
C SER A 79 -5.79 13.63 -2.70
N PRO A 80 -6.15 14.90 -2.41
CA PRO A 80 -6.58 15.85 -3.43
C PRO A 80 -5.51 16.19 -4.48
N THR A 81 -4.25 15.89 -4.15
CA THR A 81 -3.08 16.14 -4.99
C THR A 81 -2.79 15.00 -5.96
N THR A 82 -3.49 13.87 -5.86
CA THR A 82 -3.34 12.73 -6.79
C THR A 82 -3.60 13.17 -8.23
N GLY A 83 -2.61 13.01 -9.10
CA GLY A 83 -2.72 13.34 -10.52
C GLY A 83 -2.63 14.83 -10.86
N GLN A 84 -2.41 15.73 -9.89
CA GLN A 84 -2.13 17.13 -10.18
C GLN A 84 -0.76 17.25 -10.86
N LYS A 85 -0.75 17.36 -12.20
CA LYS A 85 0.41 17.88 -12.92
C LYS A 85 0.65 19.28 -12.38
N HIS A 86 1.66 19.45 -11.53
CA HIS A 86 2.15 20.77 -11.15
C HIS A 86 2.29 21.55 -12.46
N ARG A 87 1.36 22.48 -12.71
CA ARG A 87 1.47 23.38 -13.85
C ARG A 87 2.70 24.21 -13.52
N ILE A 88 3.84 23.82 -14.08
CA ILE A 88 5.04 24.64 -14.12
C ILE A 88 4.53 25.93 -14.74
N ARG A 89 4.33 26.97 -13.92
CA ARG A 89 4.03 28.30 -14.40
C ARG A 89 5.26 28.69 -15.17
N ARG A 90 5.26 28.44 -16.48
CA ARG A 90 6.18 29.08 -17.42
C ARG A 90 5.91 30.56 -17.21
N ARG A 91 6.78 31.19 -16.43
CA ARG A 91 6.80 32.63 -16.23
C ARG A 91 7.06 33.17 -17.63
N ASN A 92 5.99 33.55 -18.35
CA ASN A 92 6.11 34.47 -19.46
C ASN A 92 6.75 35.71 -18.86
N GLN A 93 8.07 35.80 -18.91
CA GLN A 93 8.76 37.06 -18.88
C GLN A 93 8.35 37.73 -20.20
N PRO A 94 7.56 38.80 -20.18
CA PRO A 94 7.45 39.64 -21.35
C PRO A 94 8.87 40.18 -21.57
N GLY A 95 9.45 39.87 -22.73
CA GLY A 95 10.69 40.49 -23.16
C GLY A 95 10.46 42.00 -23.23
N SER A 96 10.97 42.72 -22.24
CA SER A 96 11.09 44.18 -22.30
C SER A 96 12.33 44.50 -23.13
N MET A 97 12.23 44.33 -24.46
CA MET A 97 13.06 45.08 -25.38
C MET A 97 12.34 46.39 -25.66
N ASP A 98 12.57 47.39 -24.81
CA ASP A 98 12.27 48.78 -25.17
C ASP A 98 13.58 49.53 -25.32
N ARG A 99 14.06 49.57 -26.56
CA ARG A 99 14.97 50.60 -27.07
C ARG A 99 14.23 51.31 -28.19
N PRO A 100 13.99 52.62 -28.04
CA PRO A 100 14.50 53.55 -29.05
C PRO A 100 15.18 54.78 -28.43
N GLN A 101 16.24 55.26 -29.09
CA GLN A 101 16.90 56.54 -28.79
C GLN A 101 16.10 57.72 -29.36
N PRO A 102 16.27 58.94 -28.80
CA PRO A 102 16.85 60.01 -29.63
C PRO A 102 17.78 61.01 -28.89
N HIS A 103 18.55 61.73 -29.71
CA HIS A 103 19.54 62.79 -29.43
C HIS A 103 18.90 64.11 -28.92
N PRO A 104 19.69 65.02 -28.33
CA PRO A 104 20.49 66.02 -29.08
C PRO A 104 21.99 66.05 -28.72
#